data_AF-C6XMI7-F1
#
_entry.id   AF-C6XMI7-F1
#
_cell.length_a   1.000
_cell.length_b   1.000
_cell.length_c   1.000
_cell.angle_alpha   90.00
_cell.angle_beta   90.00
_cell.angle_gamma   90.00
#
_symmetry.space_group_name_H-M   'P 1'
#
loop_
_entity.id
_entity.type
_entity.pdbx_description
1 polymer ?
#
loop_
_entity_poly.entity_id
_entity_poly.type
_entity_poly.pdbx_seq_one_letter_code
_entity_poly.pdbx_strand_id
1 'polypeptide(L)' 'MVEPISLNKYRKEKAKAAQKQQAKENRVLFGATKSEKNLLKASDEKAKKELENKRLDD' A
#
# COMPACT_ATOMS: atom_id res chain seq x y z
N MET A 1 -28.48 -20.59 8.57
CA MET A 1 -27.95 -21.96 8.79
C MET A 1 -26.43 -21.83 8.83
N VAL A 2 -25.79 -22.10 9.97
CA VAL A 2 -24.32 -21.96 10.09
C VAL A 2 -23.72 -23.32 9.79
N GLU A 3 -23.00 -23.42 8.69
CA GLU A 3 -22.28 -24.64 8.32
C GLU A 3 -21.03 -24.78 9.20
N PRO A 4 -20.80 -25.93 9.85
CA PRO A 4 -19.61 -26.14 10.65
C PRO A 4 -18.38 -26.18 9.73
N ILE A 5 -17.59 -25.09 9.77
CA ILE A 5 -16.32 -25.00 9.05
C ILE A 5 -15.21 -25.67 9.86
N SER A 6 -14.40 -26.48 9.19
CA SER A 6 -13.20 -27.07 9.77
C SER A 6 -12.23 -25.98 10.22
N LEU A 7 -11.82 -26.01 11.49
CA LEU A 7 -10.83 -25.08 12.07
C LEU A 7 -9.52 -25.04 11.28
N ASN A 8 -9.11 -26.16 10.68
CA ASN A 8 -7.93 -26.24 9.85
C ASN A 8 -8.08 -25.46 8.53
N LYS A 9 -9.27 -25.47 7.93
CA LYS A 9 -9.56 -24.65 6.73
C LYS A 9 -9.49 -23.17 7.07
N TYR A 10 -10.12 -22.76 8.18
CA TYR A 10 -10.09 -21.38 8.65
C TYR A 10 -8.66 -20.88 8.93
N ARG A 11 -7.83 -21.67 9.63
CA ARG A 11 -6.42 -21.32 9.88
C ARG A 11 -5.62 -21.16 8.59
N LYS A 12 -5.83 -22.05 7.61
CA LYS A 12 -5.18 -21.96 6.29
C LYS A 12 -5.62 -20.72 5.52
N GLU A 13 -6.91 -20.39 5.54
CA GLU A 13 -7.44 -19.18 4.90
C GLU A 13 -6.87 -17.92 5.53
N LYS A 14 -6.81 -17.85 6.87
CA LYS A 14 -6.19 -16.73 7.59
C LYS A 14 -4.71 -16.58 7.23
N ALA A 15 -3.95 -17.67 7.19
CA ALA A 15 -2.54 -17.65 6.78
C ALA A 15 -2.36 -17.17 5.33
N LYS A 16 -3.19 -17.65 4.40
CA LYS A 16 -3.18 -17.19 3.00
C LYS A 16 -3.54 -15.70 2.88
N ALA A 17 -4.50 -15.22 3.68
CA ALA A 17 -4.89 -13.81 3.68
C ALA A 17 -3.73 -12.92 4.17
N ALA A 18 -3.06 -13.30 5.26
CA ALA A 18 -1.89 -12.59 5.78
C ALA A 18 -0.74 -12.55 4.75
N GLN A 19 -0.43 -13.68 4.11
CA GLN A 19 0.59 -13.74 3.06
C GLN A 19 0.23 -12.84 1.86
N LYS A 20 -1.04 -12.79 1.46
CA LYS A 20 -1.50 -11.88 0.39
C LYS A 20 -1.35 -10.41 0.76
N GLN A 21 -1.60 -10.04 2.02
CA GLN A 21 -1.39 -8.68 2.51
C GLN A 21 0.10 -8.31 2.47
N GLN A 22 0.96 -9.15 3.02
CA GLN A 22 2.42 -8.97 2.98
C GLN A 22 2.95 -8.87 1.54
N ALA A 23 2.45 -9.69 0.61
CA ALA A 23 2.84 -9.63 -0.79
C ALA A 23 2.44 -8.30 -1.45
N LYS A 24 1.28 -7.72 -1.09
CA LYS A 24 0.88 -6.39 -1.57
C LYS A 24 1.80 -5.29 -1.03
N GLU A 25 2.10 -5.32 0.26
CA GLU A 25 3.03 -4.38 0.89
C GLU A 25 4.42 -4.48 0.24
N ASN A 26 4.93 -5.69 0.06
CA ASN A 26 6.23 -5.92 -0.57
C ASN A 26 6.26 -5.46 -2.03
N ARG A 27 5.16 -5.58 -2.78
CA ARG A 27 5.08 -5.05 -4.15
C ARG A 27 5.24 -3.52 -4.17
N VAL A 28 4.68 -2.82 -3.19
CA VAL A 28 4.82 -1.36 -3.08
C VAL A 28 6.24 -0.99 -2.61
N LEU A 29 6.75 -1.67 -1.59
CA LEU A 29 8.05 -1.35 -0.99
C LEU A 29 9.23 -1.73 -1.88
N PHE A 30 9.19 -2.95 -2.44
CA PHE A 30 10.31 -3.58 -3.17
C PHE A 30 10.04 -3.78 -4.66
N GLY A 31 8.78 -3.79 -5.10
CA GLY A 31 8.42 -4.01 -6.51
C GLY A 31 8.48 -2.75 -7.38
N ALA A 32 8.50 -1.55 -6.78
CA ALA A 32 8.64 -0.31 -7.53
C ALA A 32 10.10 -0.08 -7.97
N THR A 33 10.28 0.17 -9.25
CA THR A 33 11.57 0.51 -9.85
C THR A 33 12.06 1.89 -9.37
N LYS A 34 13.37 2.14 -9.47
CA LYS A 34 13.96 3.42 -9.05
C LYS A 34 13.35 4.61 -9.82
N SER A 35 13.05 4.42 -11.11
CA SER A 35 12.38 5.41 -11.95
C SER A 35 10.97 5.73 -11.47
N GLU A 36 10.15 4.73 -11.17
CA GLU A 36 8.79 4.92 -10.66
C GLU A 36 8.79 5.65 -9.31
N LYS A 37 9.69 5.25 -8.39
CA LYS A 37 9.85 5.94 -7.11
C LYS A 37 10.24 7.41 -7.29
N ASN A 38 11.13 7.71 -8.25
CA ASN A 38 11.55 9.08 -8.54
C ASN A 38 10.43 9.92 -9.14
N LEU A 39 9.63 9.36 -10.06
CA LEU A 39 8.46 10.05 -10.63
C LEU A 39 7.43 10.39 -9.55
N LEU A 40 7.18 9.45 -8.64
CA LEU A 40 6.24 9.66 -7.53
C LEU A 40 6.73 10.77 -6.60
N LYS A 41 8.01 10.74 -6.20
CA LYS A 41 8.64 11.80 -5.42
C LYS A 41 8.60 13.16 -6.11
N ALA A 42 8.93 13.23 -7.40
CA ALA A 42 8.89 14.47 -8.15
C ALA A 42 7.46 15.04 -8.24
N SER A 43 6.46 14.17 -8.37
CA SER A 43 5.05 14.55 -8.36
C SER A 43 4.62 15.09 -6.99
N ASP A 44 5.00 14.41 -5.91
CA ASP A 44 4.74 14.84 -4.53
C ASP A 44 5.42 16.17 -4.20
N GLU A 45 6.68 16.35 -4.62
CA GLU A 45 7.42 17.61 -4.45
C GLU A 45 6.77 18.76 -5.21
N LYS A 46 6.32 18.51 -6.44
CA LYS A 46 5.58 19.50 -7.22
C LYS A 46 4.29 19.90 -6.52
N ALA A 47 3.51 18.92 -6.05
CA ALA A 47 2.28 19.18 -5.32
C ALA A 47 2.53 19.98 -4.03
N LYS A 48 3.58 19.63 -3.26
CA LYS A 48 3.99 20.40 -2.08
C LYS A 48 4.34 21.83 -2.45
N LYS A 49 5.19 22.05 -3.45
CA LYS A 49 5.56 23.40 -3.90
C LYS A 49 4.35 24.20 -4.36
N GLU A 50 3.40 23.57 -5.06
CA GLU A 50 2.17 24.23 -5.46
C GLU A 50 1.29 24.62 -4.26
N LEU A 51 1.24 23.80 -3.22
CA LEU A 51 0.52 24.11 -1.98
C LEU A 51 1.21 25.24 -1.21
N GLU A 52 2.54 25.19 -1.06
CA GLU A 52 3.32 26.26 -0.42
C GLU A 52 3.16 27.59 -1.17
N ASN A 53 3.22 27.60 -2.51
CA ASN A 53 3.04 28.82 -3.31
C ASN A 53 1.62 29.41 -3.21
N LYS A 54 0.62 28.60 -2.83
CA LYS A 54 -0.77 29.02 -2.66
C LYS A 54 -1.12 29.29 -1.20
N ARG A 55 -0.16 29.13 -0.30
CA ARG A 55 -0.34 29.42 1.12
C ARG A 55 -0.41 30.93 1.27
N LEU A 56 -1.50 31.43 1.87
CA LEU A 56 -1.61 32.82 2.24
C LEU A 56 -0.79 32.98 3.54
N ASP A 57 0.31 33.70 3.45
CA ASP A 57 1.04 34.13 4.64
C ASP A 57 0.28 35.34 5.23
N ASP A 58 -0.34 35.16 6.40
CA ASP A 58 -0.91 36.24 7.21
C ASP A 58 0.19 37.16 7.77
#